data_AF-A0A8H8S8M3-F1
#
_entry.id   AF-A0A8H8S8M3-F1
#
_cell.length_a   1.000
_cell.length_b   1.000
_cell.length_c   1.000
_cell.angle_alpha   90.00
_cell.angle_beta   90.00
_cell.angle_gamma   90.00
#
_symmetry.space_group_name_H-M   'P 1'
#
loop_
_entity.id
_entity.type
_entity.pdbx_description
1 polymer ?
#
loop_
_entity_poly.entity_id
_entity_poly.type
_entity_poly.pdbx_seq_one_letter_code
_entity_poly.pdbx_strand_id
1 'polypeptide(L)'
;MPPVQLGTYRIISVASGTCIKAHNDWEAVCWKREDENKEQQWYVQRSGEGYRIQNCLHGTYLSVCETKDMAKDHKVKVFWA
;
A
#
# COMPACT_ATOMS: atom_id res chain seq x y z
N MET A 1 3.68 -9.30 17.57
CA MET A 1 2.51 -9.54 16.70
C MET A 1 2.70 -10.85 15.95
N PRO A 2 1.64 -11.63 15.75
CA PRO A 2 1.69 -12.74 14.79
C PRO A 2 1.93 -12.21 13.36
N PRO A 3 2.44 -13.05 12.44
CA PRO A 3 2.59 -12.68 11.04
C PRO A 3 1.27 -12.23 10.43
N VAL A 4 1.31 -11.25 9.52
CA VAL A 4 0.13 -10.82 8.75
C VAL A 4 -0.39 -12.02 7.94
N GLN A 5 -1.68 -12.30 8.07
CA GLN A 5 -2.36 -13.31 7.26
C GLN A 5 -2.38 -12.86 5.78
N LEU A 6 -2.19 -13.81 4.86
CA LEU A 6 -2.27 -13.51 3.44
C LEU A 6 -3.74 -13.30 3.03
N GLY A 7 -3.98 -12.34 2.14
CA GLY A 7 -5.35 -11.97 1.79
C GLY A 7 -5.46 -10.56 1.22
N THR A 8 -6.69 -10.18 0.88
CA THR A 8 -7.00 -8.86 0.33
C THR A 8 -7.38 -7.91 1.45
N TYR A 9 -6.71 -6.76 1.50
CA TYR A 9 -6.87 -5.76 2.53
C TYR A 9 -7.06 -4.37 1.93
N ARG A 10 -7.53 -3.44 2.76
CA ARG A 10 -7.36 -2.00 2.57
C ARG A 10 -6.28 -1.51 3.52
N ILE A 11 -5.36 -0.68 3.03
CA ILE A 11 -4.32 -0.07 3.87
C ILE A 11 -4.81 1.31 4.27
N ILE A 12 -5.14 1.49 5.56
CA ILE A 12 -5.80 2.69 6.09
C ILE A 12 -4.80 3.50 6.92
N SER A 13 -4.72 4.80 6.65
CA SER A 13 -4.05 5.76 7.52
C SER A 13 -4.90 6.00 8.76
N VAL A 14 -4.39 5.62 9.92
CA VAL A 14 -5.09 5.81 11.21
C VAL A 14 -5.31 7.30 11.51
N ALA A 15 -4.39 8.17 11.08
CA ALA A 15 -4.45 9.61 11.35
C ALA A 15 -5.57 10.33 10.58
N SER A 16 -5.84 9.92 9.33
CA SER A 16 -6.77 10.61 8.43
C SER A 16 -8.00 9.80 8.06
N GLY A 17 -8.03 8.50 8.34
CA GLY A 17 -9.09 7.58 7.89
C GLY A 17 -9.11 7.33 6.38
N THR A 18 -8.21 7.95 5.62
CA THR A 18 -8.02 7.69 4.19
C THR A 18 -7.29 6.36 3.97
N CYS A 19 -7.40 5.79 2.78
CA CYS A 19 -6.68 4.58 2.41
C CYS A 19 -5.81 4.78 1.17
N ILE A 20 -4.83 3.90 1.02
CA ILE A 20 -4.00 3.85 -0.19
C ILE A 20 -4.87 3.37 -1.36
N LYS A 21 -4.87 4.14 -2.43
CA LYS A 21 -5.57 3.88 -3.69
C LYS A 21 -4.55 3.90 -4.83
N ALA A 22 -4.60 2.94 -5.75
CA ALA A 22 -3.93 3.06 -7.03
C ALA A 22 -4.64 4.13 -7.87
N HIS A 23 -3.96 5.23 -8.18
CA HIS A 23 -4.50 6.26 -9.07
C HIS A 23 -4.38 5.83 -10.54
N ASN A 24 -3.29 5.13 -10.85
CA ASN A 24 -2.98 4.52 -12.14
C ASN A 24 -1.97 3.37 -11.92
N ASP A 25 -1.42 2.81 -13.01
CA ASP A 25 -0.48 1.68 -12.95
C ASP A 25 0.85 1.99 -12.23
N TRP A 26 1.19 3.27 -12.04
CA TRP A 26 2.51 3.74 -11.59
C TRP A 26 2.45 4.57 -10.30
N GLU A 27 1.26 5.02 -9.91
CA GLU A 27 1.06 5.99 -8.85
C GLU A 27 0.01 5.50 -7.84
N ALA A 28 0.36 5.61 -6.56
CA ALA A 28 -0.55 5.38 -5.45
C ALA A 28 -0.72 6.68 -4.64
N VAL A 29 -1.96 6.97 -4.27
CA VAL A 29 -2.34 8.17 -3.50
C VAL A 29 -3.13 7.79 -2.26
N CYS A 30 -3.19 8.68 -1.27
CA CYS A 30 -4.15 8.56 -0.16
C CYS A 30 -5.49 9.17 -0.58
N TRP A 31 -6.57 8.39 -0.46
CA TRP A 31 -7.92 8.82 -0.86
C TRP A 31 -8.99 8.43 0.15
N LYS A 32 -10.18 9.03 0.07
CA LYS A 32 -11.33 8.63 0.90
C LYS A 32 -11.64 7.14 0.68
N ARG A 33 -12.01 6.43 1.75
CA ARG A 33 -12.35 5.01 1.70
C ARG A 33 -13.63 4.78 0.90
N GLU A 34 -13.59 3.82 -0.01
CA GLU A 34 -14.68 3.39 -0.89
C GLU A 34 -14.76 1.85 -0.84
N ASP A 35 -15.85 1.32 -0.26
CA ASP A 35 -15.96 -0.10 0.10
C ASP A 35 -16.09 -1.06 -1.09
N GLU A 36 -16.43 -0.57 -2.27
CA GLU A 36 -16.54 -1.37 -3.50
C GLU A 36 -15.41 -1.11 -4.49
N ASN A 37 -14.50 -0.17 -4.18
CA ASN A 37 -13.45 0.23 -5.12
C ASN A 37 -12.25 -0.72 -5.08
N LYS A 38 -12.03 -1.45 -6.19
CA LYS A 38 -10.88 -2.36 -6.38
C LYS A 38 -9.53 -1.64 -6.42
N GLU A 39 -9.49 -0.36 -6.78
CA GLU A 39 -8.28 0.48 -6.75
C GLU A 39 -7.72 0.60 -5.32
N GLN A 40 -8.56 0.39 -4.31
CA GLN A 40 -8.21 0.45 -2.89
C GLN A 40 -7.96 -0.93 -2.27
N GLN A 41 -8.09 -2.00 -3.06
CA GLN A 41 -7.92 -3.38 -2.60
C GLN A 41 -6.51 -3.86 -2.94
N TRP A 42 -5.85 -4.40 -1.93
CA TRP A 42 -4.45 -4.79 -1.99
C TRP A 42 -4.28 -6.23 -1.51
N TYR A 43 -3.83 -7.11 -2.40
CA TYR A 43 -3.58 -8.50 -2.09
C TYR A 43 -2.17 -8.69 -1.54
N VAL A 44 -2.09 -9.04 -0.25
CA VAL A 44 -0.86 -9.30 0.48
C VAL A 44 -0.46 -10.75 0.29
N GLN A 45 0.74 -10.95 -0.24
CA GLN A 45 1.33 -12.25 -0.53
C GLN A 45 2.70 -12.36 0.11
N ARG A 46 3.11 -13.57 0.48
CA ARG A 46 4.46 -13.83 0.97
C ARG A 46 5.46 -13.76 -0.18
N SER A 47 6.62 -13.15 0.06
CA SER A 47 7.71 -13.04 -0.92
C SER A 47 9.04 -13.08 -0.18
N GLY A 48 9.72 -14.23 -0.21
CA GLY A 48 10.91 -14.50 0.61
C GLY A 48 10.61 -14.32 2.11
N GLU A 49 11.45 -13.53 2.77
CA GLU A 49 11.32 -13.17 4.19
C GLU A 49 10.31 -12.04 4.45
N GLY A 50 9.69 -11.49 3.41
CA GLY A 50 8.77 -10.36 3.51
C GLY A 50 7.45 -10.59 2.80
N TYR A 51 6.83 -9.47 2.43
CA TYR A 51 5.55 -9.44 1.74
C TYR A 51 5.66 -8.61 0.48
N ARG A 52 4.88 -9.00 -0.53
CA ARG A 52 4.55 -8.15 -1.67
C ARG A 52 3.07 -7.81 -1.61
N ILE A 53 2.75 -6.59 -2.04
CA ILE A 53 1.40 -6.05 -1.94
C ILE A 53 0.96 -5.65 -3.35
N GLN A 54 0.01 -6.39 -3.90
CA GLN A 54 -0.45 -6.24 -5.28
C GLN A 54 -1.80 -5.50 -5.32
N ASN A 55 -1.96 -4.51 -6.19
CA ASN A 55 -3.26 -3.90 -6.43
C ASN A 55 -4.22 -4.88 -7.11
N CYS A 56 -5.45 -5.00 -6.62
CA CYS A 56 -6.43 -5.94 -7.16
C CYS A 56 -7.06 -5.50 -8.49
N LEU A 57 -6.99 -4.21 -8.86
CA LEU A 57 -7.45 -3.73 -10.16
C LEU A 57 -6.35 -3.84 -11.23
N HIS A 58 -5.18 -3.26 -10.96
CA HIS A 58 -4.11 -3.11 -11.94
C HIS A 58 -3.15 -4.30 -11.99
N GLY A 59 -3.11 -5.13 -10.94
CA GLY A 59 -2.14 -6.22 -10.83
C GLY A 59 -0.70 -5.75 -10.61
N THR A 60 -0.47 -4.46 -10.44
CA THR A 60 0.82 -3.83 -10.13
C THR A 60 1.14 -3.93 -8.65
N TYR A 61 2.40 -3.78 -8.27
CA TYR A 61 2.86 -3.91 -6.88
C TYR A 61 3.20 -2.56 -6.28
N LEU A 62 2.89 -2.36 -5.00
CA LEU A 62 3.46 -1.25 -4.24
C LEU A 62 4.97 -1.40 -4.21
N SER A 63 5.66 -0.36 -4.66
CA SER A 63 7.10 -0.24 -4.62
C SER A 63 7.49 1.10 -4.06
N VAL A 64 8.65 1.15 -3.41
CA VAL A 64 9.31 2.40 -3.10
C VAL A 64 9.95 2.89 -4.40
N CYS A 65 9.56 4.07 -4.87
CA CYS A 65 10.30 4.75 -5.92
C CYS A 65 11.57 5.34 -5.31
N GLU A 66 12.72 5.18 -5.98
CA GLU A 66 13.91 5.94 -5.62
C GLU A 66 13.58 7.43 -5.74
N THR A 67 13.48 8.11 -4.61
CA THR A 67 13.50 9.55 -4.59
C THR A 67 14.90 9.98 -4.97
N LYS A 68 15.09 10.46 -6.21
CA LYS A 68 16.21 11.36 -6.50
C LYS A 68 16.01 12.58 -5.63
N ASP A 69 16.61 12.56 -4.44
CA ASP A 69 16.49 13.59 -3.44
C ASP A 69 16.94 14.94 -4.05
N MET A 70 16.00 15.87 -4.16
CA MET A 70 16.29 17.23 -3.70
C MET A 70 15.51 17.42 -2.41
N ALA A 71 16.17 17.02 -1.32
CA ALA A 71 15.87 17.36 0.06
C ALA A 71 14.47 16.97 0.58
N LYS A 72 14.34 15.72 1.03
CA LYS A 72 14.03 15.36 2.43
C LYS A 72 13.76 13.86 2.48
N ASP A 73 14.63 13.16 3.20
CA ASP A 73 14.58 11.74 3.55
C ASP A 73 13.24 11.38 4.26
N HIS A 74 12.18 11.17 3.48
CA HIS A 74 10.91 10.65 3.98
C HIS A 74 10.99 9.13 4.02
N LYS A 75 11.64 8.62 5.07
CA LYS A 75 11.59 7.20 5.40
C LYS A 75 10.14 6.81 5.69
N VAL A 76 9.50 6.12 4.74
CA VAL A 76 8.23 5.43 5.01
C VAL A 76 8.55 4.26 5.94
N LYS A 77 8.50 4.52 7.24
CA LYS A 77 8.52 3.47 8.26
C LYS A 77 7.12 2.89 8.33
N VAL A 78 6.95 1.68 7.80
CA VAL A 78 5.76 0.88 8.04
C VAL A 78 5.82 0.39 9.48
N PHE A 79 5.12 1.07 10.37
CA PHE A 79 4.90 0.62 11.74
C PHE A 79 3.68 -0.30 11.77
N TRP A 80 3.82 -1.46 12.39
CA TRP A 80 2.70 -2.32 12.75
C TRP A 80 2.30 -1.99 14.19
N ALA A 81 1.05 -1.57 14.39
CA ALA A 81 0.43 -1.39 15.70
C ALA A 81 -0.37 -2.65 16.08
#